data_AF-A0AAU0Z6N4-F1
#
_entry.id   AF-A0AAU0Z6N4-F1
#
_cell.length_a   1.000
_cell.length_b   1.000
_cell.length_c   1.000
_cell.angle_alpha   90.00
_cell.angle_beta   90.00
_cell.angle_gamma   90.00
#
_symmetry.space_group_name_H-M   'P 1'
#
loop_
_entity.id
_entity.type
_entity.pdbx_description
1 polymer ?
#
loop_
_entity_poly.entity_id
_entity_poly.type
_entity_poly.pdbx_seq_one_letter_code
_entity_poly.pdbx_strand_id
1 'polypeptide(L)'
;MHPILKPALRRGWHDLNTVQFGLTPAHAVVLGPVDTATGSFLTLLDGTRGVPLLREEAQRMGLPDGHVDALLERLSGAGLVDDATGGGRPGAELRKQTRAMDRLRPDHAALTVTTSEPAEAILKLTARRAMRVQVRGAGRVGTVIASVLASAGVGHVDVRDGGCVEPWDVAPGGHRVEATGERRDVSARRVVRSMAPARPPRPDRRRPAPERLSEPDPEEPPLSLVIIAPRDGLAVHSPDPATVEDLLETGIPHLYAGVVEATGVVGPLVLPGGTGCAHCLLLGRTDRDPTWPRLLAQWSSGPAGRQVQACDLGLATAVAGLAAAHGLTFLDGELPSSTGARWEAAAPGLDWHARPVWPHPQCPCGAGEGGNGQEVSVEEEPHDTMAG
;
A
#
# COMPACT_ATOMS: atom_id res chain seq x y z
N MET A 1 -5.58 21.35 17.78
CA MET A 1 -4.35 21.13 17.03
C MET A 1 -3.15 21.53 17.86
N HIS A 2 -2.15 20.65 17.89
CA HIS A 2 -0.78 20.92 18.35
C HIS A 2 0.14 20.82 17.13
N PRO A 3 0.40 21.96 16.44
CA PRO A 3 1.12 21.94 15.17
C PRO A 3 2.55 21.45 15.34
N ILE A 4 2.97 20.55 14.46
CA ILE A 4 4.35 20.10 14.33
C ILE A 4 4.80 20.23 12.87
N LEU A 5 5.95 20.84 12.62
CA LEU A 5 6.58 20.75 11.30
C LEU A 5 7.01 19.32 11.05
N LYS A 6 6.68 18.78 9.89
CA LYS A 6 6.93 17.38 9.55
C LYS A 6 8.43 17.04 9.70
N PRO A 7 8.81 16.28 10.74
CA PRO A 7 10.23 16.09 11.08
C PRO A 7 10.96 15.20 10.09
N ALA A 8 10.22 14.46 9.25
CA ALA A 8 10.75 13.64 8.18
C ALA A 8 11.29 14.47 7.00
N LEU A 9 10.84 15.72 6.85
CA LEU A 9 11.36 16.65 5.85
C LEU A 9 12.54 17.43 6.44
N ARG A 10 13.72 17.25 5.83
CA ARG A 10 14.90 18.05 6.22
C ARG A 10 14.64 19.52 5.89
N ARG A 11 15.04 20.42 6.79
CA ARG A 11 14.86 21.86 6.62
C ARG A 11 16.21 22.55 6.43
N GLY A 12 16.26 23.50 5.51
CA GLY A 12 17.42 24.39 5.32
C GLY A 12 17.00 25.72 4.71
N TRP A 13 17.74 26.78 5.01
CA TRP A 13 17.61 28.05 4.27
C TRP A 13 18.17 27.86 2.87
N HIS A 14 17.39 28.21 1.86
CA HIS A 14 17.81 28.16 0.47
C HIS A 14 18.47 29.50 0.07
N ASP A 15 17.94 30.61 0.58
CA ASP A 15 18.53 31.95 0.49
C ASP A 15 18.13 32.79 1.74
N LEU A 16 18.21 34.13 1.66
CA LEU A 16 17.91 35.03 2.77
C LEU A 16 16.42 35.12 3.14
N ASN A 17 15.50 34.71 2.27
CA ASN A 17 14.06 34.84 2.49
C ASN A 17 13.25 33.57 2.13
N THR A 18 13.90 32.47 1.74
CA THR A 18 13.23 31.19 1.48
C THR A 18 13.80 30.04 2.28
N VAL A 19 12.90 29.15 2.72
CA VAL A 19 13.22 27.93 3.46
C VAL A 19 12.78 26.72 2.64
N GLN A 20 13.71 25.81 2.37
CA GLN A 20 13.42 24.54 1.73
C GLN A 20 13.12 23.47 2.79
N PHE A 21 12.09 22.67 2.51
CA PHE A 21 11.72 21.46 3.21
C PHE A 21 11.84 20.27 2.26
N GLY A 22 12.49 19.19 2.69
CA GLY A 22 12.73 18.00 1.87
C GLY A 22 14.00 18.06 1.01
N LEU A 23 14.43 16.89 0.55
CA LEU A 23 15.65 16.70 -0.24
C LEU A 23 15.39 16.23 -1.68
N THR A 24 14.36 15.40 -1.88
CA THR A 24 14.07 14.80 -3.19
C THR A 24 13.07 15.66 -3.94
N PRO A 25 13.19 15.79 -5.29
CA PRO A 25 12.26 16.59 -6.08
C PRO A 25 10.79 16.19 -5.93
N ALA A 26 10.52 14.91 -5.64
CA ALA A 26 9.16 14.40 -5.45
C ALA A 26 8.44 14.97 -4.22
N HIS A 27 9.18 15.46 -3.21
CA HIS A 27 8.62 15.89 -1.92
C HIS A 27 9.19 17.22 -1.42
N ALA A 28 10.13 17.83 -2.13
CA ALA A 28 10.74 19.07 -1.71
C ALA A 28 9.81 20.26 -1.97
N VAL A 29 9.68 21.15 -0.98
CA VAL A 29 8.87 22.36 -1.03
C VAL A 29 9.73 23.54 -0.62
N VAL A 30 9.66 24.63 -1.38
CA VAL A 30 10.32 25.89 -1.04
C VAL A 30 9.25 26.87 -0.55
N LEU A 31 9.41 27.35 0.68
CA LEU A 31 8.50 28.30 1.33
C LEU A 31 9.13 29.69 1.34
N GLY A 32 8.42 30.68 0.79
CA GLY A 32 8.85 32.07 0.78
C GLY A 32 7.68 33.05 0.63
N PRO A 33 7.83 34.32 1.03
CA PRO A 33 8.94 34.82 1.85
C PRO A 33 8.82 34.38 3.32
N VAL A 34 9.97 34.19 3.97
CA VAL A 34 10.14 33.86 5.39
C VAL A 34 11.26 34.75 5.94
N ASP A 35 10.92 35.68 6.82
CA ASP A 35 11.91 36.50 7.51
C ASP A 35 12.53 35.77 8.72
N THR A 36 13.54 36.37 9.34
CA THR A 36 14.25 35.77 10.48
C THR A 36 13.34 35.51 11.70
N ALA A 37 12.35 36.38 11.93
CA ALA A 37 11.41 36.24 13.05
C ALA A 37 10.48 35.04 12.82
N THR A 38 9.90 34.94 11.63
CA THR A 38 9.09 33.80 11.17
C THR A 38 9.91 32.51 11.19
N GLY A 39 11.14 32.54 10.67
CA GLY A 39 12.05 31.39 10.67
C GLY A 39 12.39 30.89 12.08
N SER A 40 12.55 31.82 13.04
CA SER A 40 12.73 31.47 14.45
C SER A 40 11.44 30.89 15.05
N PHE A 41 10.29 31.47 14.71
CA PHE A 41 8.97 31.00 15.16
C PHE A 41 8.66 29.58 14.68
N LEU A 42 9.08 29.21 13.45
CA LEU A 42 8.94 27.85 12.92
C LEU A 42 9.56 26.78 13.84
N THR A 43 10.53 27.11 14.70
CA THR A 43 11.10 26.16 15.67
C THR A 43 10.15 25.79 16.81
N LEU A 44 9.12 26.61 17.07
CA LEU A 44 8.12 26.40 18.11
C LEU A 44 7.01 25.43 17.69
N LEU A 45 6.91 25.14 16.38
CA LEU A 45 6.01 24.14 15.80
C LEU A 45 6.59 22.74 15.99
N ASP A 46 6.73 22.33 17.26
CA ASP A 46 7.32 21.07 17.71
C ASP A 46 6.28 20.07 18.23
N GLY A 47 4.99 20.42 18.15
CA GLY A 47 3.87 19.61 18.63
C GLY A 47 3.62 19.67 20.15
N THR A 48 4.42 20.42 20.91
CA THR A 48 4.24 20.54 22.36
C THR A 48 3.23 21.62 22.75
N ARG A 49 2.99 22.59 21.86
CA ARG A 49 2.13 23.76 22.09
C ARG A 49 0.88 23.71 21.21
N GLY A 50 -0.27 24.02 21.81
CA GLY A 50 -1.50 24.28 21.07
C GLY A 50 -1.48 25.66 20.41
N VAL A 51 -2.35 25.86 19.42
CA VAL A 51 -2.48 27.14 18.69
C VAL A 51 -2.65 28.37 19.61
N PRO A 52 -3.43 28.34 20.70
CA PRO A 52 -3.55 29.49 21.60
C PRO A 52 -2.20 29.95 22.19
N LEU A 53 -1.38 29.00 22.67
CA LEU A 53 -0.07 29.28 23.25
C LEU A 53 0.93 29.77 22.19
N LEU A 54 0.81 29.26 20.95
CA LEU A 54 1.63 29.73 19.83
C LEU A 54 1.33 31.20 19.47
N ARG A 55 0.06 31.64 19.56
CA ARG A 55 -0.31 33.05 19.37
C ARG A 55 0.31 33.96 20.44
N GLU A 56 0.27 33.53 21.70
CA GLU A 56 0.92 34.27 22.81
C GLU A 56 2.44 34.38 22.63
N GLU A 57 3.10 33.31 22.14
CA GLU A 57 4.55 33.32 21.89
C GLU A 57 4.88 34.23 20.69
N ALA A 58 4.07 34.21 19.64
CA ALA A 58 4.23 35.09 18.48
C ALA A 58 4.16 36.58 18.86
N GLN A 59 3.20 36.94 19.72
CA GLN A 59 3.09 38.30 20.25
C GLN A 59 4.32 38.69 21.07
N ARG A 60 4.87 37.79 21.89
CA ARG A 60 6.12 38.02 22.64
C ARG A 60 7.34 38.18 21.72
N MET A 61 7.31 37.56 20.53
CA MET A 61 8.33 37.72 19.49
C MET A 61 8.12 38.97 18.61
N GLY A 62 7.05 39.74 18.83
CA GLY A 62 6.73 40.94 18.04
C GLY A 62 6.15 40.66 16.66
N LEU A 63 5.60 39.46 16.43
CA LEU A 63 4.91 39.13 15.18
C LEU A 63 3.52 39.80 15.13
N PRO A 64 3.05 40.22 13.95
CA PRO A 64 1.73 40.84 13.80
C PRO A 64 0.58 39.93 14.24
N ASP A 65 -0.53 40.53 14.68
CA ASP A 65 -1.76 39.79 14.94
C ASP A 65 -2.24 39.07 13.67
N GLY A 66 -2.72 37.83 13.83
CA GLY A 66 -3.13 36.96 12.70
C GLY A 66 -1.97 36.30 11.94
N HIS A 67 -0.70 36.66 12.22
CA HIS A 67 0.45 36.06 11.53
C HIS A 67 0.54 34.53 11.72
N VAL A 68 0.25 34.04 12.94
CA VAL A 68 0.28 32.59 13.24
C VAL A 68 -0.76 31.84 12.40
N ASP A 69 -1.98 32.37 12.31
CA ASP A 69 -3.06 31.71 11.60
C ASP A 69 -2.77 31.67 10.08
N ALA A 70 -2.33 32.79 9.50
CA ALA A 70 -1.90 32.85 8.11
C ALA A 70 -0.69 31.95 7.80
N LEU A 71 0.27 31.86 8.73
CA LEU A 71 1.43 30.98 8.58
C LEU A 71 1.02 29.51 8.63
N LEU A 72 0.16 29.13 9.57
CA LEU A 72 -0.35 27.76 9.67
C LEU A 72 -1.17 27.39 8.43
N GLU A 73 -2.02 28.29 7.94
CA GLU A 73 -2.75 28.07 6.68
C GLU A 73 -1.80 27.85 5.51
N ARG A 74 -0.77 28.68 5.35
CA ARG A 74 0.23 28.53 4.29
C ARG A 74 1.03 27.23 4.41
N LEU A 75 1.40 26.86 5.63
CA LEU A 75 2.14 25.61 5.89
C LEU A 75 1.27 24.37 5.68
N SER A 76 0.00 24.41 6.08
CA SER A 76 -0.96 23.34 5.85
C SER A 76 -1.26 23.18 4.36
N GLY A 77 -1.49 24.29 3.63
CA GLY A 77 -1.66 24.27 2.17
C GLY A 77 -0.43 23.76 1.43
N ALA A 78 0.76 23.94 2.00
CA ALA A 78 2.02 23.37 1.49
C ALA A 78 2.29 21.93 1.99
N GLY A 79 1.42 21.35 2.80
CA GLY A 79 1.60 20.02 3.37
C GLY A 79 2.82 19.89 4.30
N LEU A 80 3.22 20.95 5.00
CA LEU A 80 4.43 20.99 5.84
C LEU A 80 4.18 20.80 7.34
N VAL A 81 2.92 20.86 7.77
CA VAL A 81 2.50 20.76 9.16
C VAL A 81 1.66 19.51 9.38
N ASP A 82 1.85 18.89 10.54
CA ASP A 82 1.04 17.79 11.06
C ASP A 82 0.49 18.18 12.45
N ASP A 83 -0.41 17.38 13.03
CA ASP A 83 -0.97 17.59 14.37
C ASP A 83 -0.57 16.45 15.32
N ALA A 84 0.31 16.76 16.27
CA ALA A 84 0.80 15.81 17.26
C ALA A 84 -0.31 15.18 18.13
N THR A 85 -1.48 15.82 18.19
CA THR A 85 -2.64 15.39 18.97
C THR A 85 -3.81 14.89 18.11
N GLY A 86 -3.73 14.99 16.79
CA GLY A 86 -4.83 14.69 15.87
C GLY A 86 -5.08 13.18 15.64
N GLY A 87 -6.09 12.85 14.83
CA GLY A 87 -6.47 11.45 14.57
C GLY A 87 -7.49 10.86 15.57
N GLY A 88 -8.12 11.73 16.37
CA GLY A 88 -9.22 11.37 17.27
C GLY A 88 -8.88 10.29 18.30
N ARG A 89 -9.90 9.57 18.76
CA ARG A 89 -9.74 8.47 19.73
C ARG A 89 -8.84 7.34 19.23
N PRO A 90 -8.94 6.85 17.97
CA PRO A 90 -8.06 5.80 17.47
C PRO A 90 -6.58 6.20 17.47
N GLY A 91 -6.27 7.42 17.00
CA GLY A 91 -4.91 7.95 16.99
C GLY A 91 -4.35 8.14 18.40
N ALA A 92 -5.16 8.67 19.31
CA ALA A 92 -4.76 8.82 20.72
C ALA A 92 -4.48 7.45 21.39
N GLU A 93 -5.29 6.43 21.11
CA GLU A 93 -5.10 5.10 21.66
C GLU A 93 -3.87 4.39 21.09
N LEU A 94 -3.61 4.55 19.80
CA LEU A 94 -2.38 4.05 19.18
C LEU A 94 -1.14 4.73 19.78
N ARG A 95 -1.17 6.06 19.99
CA ARG A 95 -0.08 6.81 20.62
C ARG A 95 0.24 6.35 22.05
N LYS A 96 -0.74 5.86 22.82
CA LYS A 96 -0.51 5.25 24.14
C LYS A 96 0.23 3.91 24.07
N GLN A 97 0.19 3.22 22.93
CA GLN A 97 0.89 1.95 22.72
C GLN A 97 2.35 2.20 22.33
N THR A 98 3.15 2.71 23.27
CA THR A 98 4.52 3.20 23.01
C THR A 98 5.37 2.22 22.20
N ARG A 99 5.39 0.92 22.57
CA ARG A 99 6.15 -0.10 21.83
C ARG A 99 5.69 -0.29 20.38
N ALA A 100 4.38 -0.18 20.13
CA ALA A 100 3.84 -0.29 18.77
C ALA A 100 4.22 0.94 17.95
N MET A 101 4.10 2.13 18.55
CA MET A 101 4.52 3.38 17.93
C MET A 101 6.02 3.43 17.66
N ASP A 102 6.87 2.94 18.56
CA ASP A 102 8.32 2.88 18.35
C ASP A 102 8.66 2.06 17.11
N ARG A 103 7.97 0.93 16.91
CA ARG A 103 8.14 0.06 15.74
C ARG A 103 7.57 0.67 14.46
N LEU A 104 6.45 1.40 14.55
CA LEU A 104 5.78 2.06 13.42
C LEU A 104 6.31 3.47 13.12
N ARG A 105 7.27 3.97 13.92
CA ARG A 105 7.76 5.34 13.79
C ARG A 105 8.32 5.64 12.40
N PRO A 106 9.09 4.75 11.74
CA PRO A 106 9.55 4.97 10.36
C PRO A 106 8.38 5.05 9.36
N ASP A 107 7.40 4.15 9.46
CA ASP A 107 6.22 4.15 8.60
C ASP A 107 5.34 5.39 8.81
N HIS A 108 5.14 5.81 10.05
CA HIS A 108 4.46 7.06 10.38
C HIS A 108 5.20 8.26 9.77
N ALA A 109 6.52 8.32 9.92
CA ALA A 109 7.33 9.39 9.35
C ALA A 109 7.24 9.41 7.81
N ALA A 110 7.29 8.25 7.15
CA ALA A 110 7.09 8.16 5.71
C ALA A 110 5.70 8.65 5.29
N LEU A 111 4.65 8.21 5.99
CA LEU A 111 3.28 8.66 5.72
C LEU A 111 3.11 10.18 5.89
N THR A 112 3.76 10.79 6.89
CA THR A 112 3.71 12.26 7.03
C THR A 112 4.26 12.99 5.81
N VAL A 113 5.26 12.43 5.12
CA VAL A 113 5.82 13.02 3.88
C VAL A 113 4.86 12.90 2.71
N THR A 114 4.07 11.83 2.63
CA THR A 114 3.18 11.53 1.49
C THR A 114 1.73 11.92 1.71
N THR A 115 1.40 12.51 2.86
CA THR A 115 0.07 13.03 3.19
C THR A 115 0.12 14.54 3.26
N SER A 116 -0.98 15.21 2.97
CA SER A 116 -1.03 16.69 2.97
C SER A 116 -1.75 17.21 4.21
N GLU A 117 -2.81 16.52 4.63
CA GLU A 117 -3.66 16.99 5.72
C GLU A 117 -3.08 16.68 7.11
N PRO A 118 -3.23 17.59 8.08
CA PRO A 118 -2.83 17.32 9.46
C PRO A 118 -3.53 16.08 10.03
N ALA A 119 -2.76 15.23 10.69
CA ALA A 119 -3.14 13.94 11.27
C ALA A 119 -3.57 12.85 10.28
N GLU A 120 -3.45 13.07 8.98
CA GLU A 120 -3.79 12.05 7.97
C GLU A 120 -2.90 10.80 8.11
N ALA A 121 -1.61 10.98 8.40
CA ALA A 121 -0.67 9.87 8.58
C ALA A 121 -1.09 8.92 9.73
N ILE A 122 -1.45 9.47 10.90
CA ILE A 122 -1.90 8.66 12.03
C ILE A 122 -3.28 8.04 11.76
N LEU A 123 -4.15 8.72 11.02
CA LEU A 123 -5.44 8.17 10.58
C LEU A 123 -5.23 6.95 9.67
N LYS A 124 -4.37 7.05 8.65
CA LYS A 124 -4.01 5.93 7.77
C LYS A 124 -3.45 4.75 8.55
N LEU A 125 -2.52 4.96 9.49
CA LEU A 125 -2.04 3.88 10.36
C LEU A 125 -3.15 3.24 11.20
N THR A 126 -4.05 4.03 11.76
CA THR A 126 -5.17 3.47 12.55
C THR A 126 -6.17 2.71 11.67
N ALA A 127 -6.39 3.15 10.43
CA ALA A 127 -7.24 2.47 9.46
C ALA A 127 -6.64 1.11 9.06
N ARG A 128 -5.34 1.06 8.72
CA ARG A 128 -4.62 -0.21 8.44
C ARG A 128 -4.79 -1.23 9.55
N ARG A 129 -4.75 -0.79 10.81
CA ARG A 129 -4.93 -1.68 11.98
C ARG A 129 -6.31 -2.29 12.12
N ALA A 130 -7.33 -1.74 11.46
CA ALA A 130 -8.67 -2.29 11.40
C ALA A 130 -8.91 -3.18 10.16
N MET A 131 -7.99 -3.15 9.19
CA MET A 131 -8.12 -3.86 7.92
C MET A 131 -7.65 -5.31 7.99
N ARG A 132 -8.19 -6.10 7.06
CA ARG A 132 -7.86 -7.51 6.89
C ARG A 132 -7.38 -7.77 5.47
N VAL A 133 -6.21 -8.38 5.36
CA VAL A 133 -5.60 -8.78 4.10
C VAL A 133 -5.35 -10.27 4.11
N GLN A 134 -5.60 -10.93 2.98
CA GLN A 134 -5.25 -12.34 2.80
C GLN A 134 -4.18 -12.50 1.75
N VAL A 135 -3.13 -13.27 2.04
CA VAL A 135 -2.13 -13.69 1.08
C VAL A 135 -2.39 -15.16 0.71
N ARG A 136 -2.73 -15.40 -0.56
CA ARG A 136 -2.92 -16.74 -1.15
C ARG A 136 -1.60 -17.18 -1.78
N GLY A 137 -0.88 -18.07 -1.10
CA GLY A 137 0.46 -18.52 -1.48
C GLY A 137 1.51 -18.13 -0.44
N ALA A 138 2.24 -19.10 0.09
CA ALA A 138 3.28 -18.94 1.12
C ALA A 138 4.64 -19.45 0.61
N GLY A 139 5.00 -19.08 -0.61
CA GLY A 139 6.37 -19.23 -1.11
C GLY A 139 7.27 -18.07 -0.67
N ARG A 140 8.43 -17.94 -1.31
CA ARG A 140 9.39 -16.85 -1.03
C ARG A 140 8.80 -15.45 -1.22
N VAL A 141 7.90 -15.26 -2.19
CA VAL A 141 7.24 -13.97 -2.42
C VAL A 141 6.14 -13.73 -1.37
N GLY A 142 5.17 -14.64 -1.28
CA GLY A 142 3.98 -14.44 -0.44
C GLY A 142 4.25 -14.31 1.05
N THR A 143 5.17 -15.10 1.62
CA THR A 143 5.49 -15.00 3.05
C THR A 143 6.20 -13.68 3.39
N VAL A 144 7.02 -13.15 2.48
CA VAL A 144 7.66 -11.83 2.63
C VAL A 144 6.64 -10.71 2.48
N ILE A 145 5.69 -10.79 1.54
CA ILE A 145 4.59 -9.83 1.45
C ILE A 145 3.80 -9.79 2.76
N ALA A 146 3.41 -10.97 3.28
CA ALA A 146 2.65 -11.06 4.52
C ALA A 146 3.40 -10.47 5.72
N SER A 147 4.72 -10.67 5.79
CA SER A 147 5.55 -10.13 6.87
C SER A 147 5.72 -8.61 6.79
N VAL A 148 5.86 -8.05 5.59
CA VAL A 148 5.94 -6.60 5.37
C VAL A 148 4.60 -5.94 5.74
N LEU A 149 3.47 -6.46 5.26
CA LEU A 149 2.14 -5.93 5.61
C LEU A 149 1.90 -5.92 7.12
N ALA A 150 2.25 -7.01 7.80
CA ALA A 150 2.13 -7.10 9.25
C ALA A 150 3.03 -6.08 9.96
N SER A 151 4.27 -5.90 9.49
CA SER A 151 5.22 -4.93 10.04
C SER A 151 4.75 -3.49 9.85
N ALA A 152 4.15 -3.19 8.70
CA ALA A 152 3.62 -1.88 8.32
C ALA A 152 2.28 -1.52 9.02
N GLY A 153 1.82 -2.37 9.96
CA GLY A 153 0.68 -2.07 10.83
C GLY A 153 -0.67 -2.55 10.31
N VAL A 154 -0.74 -3.39 9.28
CA VAL A 154 -2.00 -4.04 8.88
C VAL A 154 -2.47 -4.94 10.03
N GLY A 155 -3.73 -4.76 10.44
CA GLY A 155 -4.27 -5.39 11.65
C GLY A 155 -4.32 -6.92 11.54
N HIS A 156 -4.92 -7.40 10.45
CA HIS A 156 -5.14 -8.82 10.24
C HIS A 156 -4.51 -9.25 8.90
N VAL A 157 -3.44 -10.05 8.97
CA VAL A 157 -2.81 -10.64 7.79
C VAL A 157 -2.96 -12.15 7.84
N ASP A 158 -3.86 -12.68 7.02
CA ASP A 158 -4.11 -14.11 6.89
C ASP A 158 -3.27 -14.69 5.78
N VAL A 159 -2.65 -15.85 6.02
CA VAL A 159 -1.93 -16.58 4.98
C VAL A 159 -2.63 -17.90 4.73
N ARG A 160 -2.92 -18.17 3.45
CA ARG A 160 -3.51 -19.42 2.95
C ARG A 160 -2.54 -20.05 1.96
N ASP A 161 -2.10 -21.27 2.27
CA ASP A 161 -1.24 -22.07 1.41
C ASP A 161 -1.41 -23.56 1.75
N GLY A 162 -1.09 -24.42 0.79
CA GLY A 162 -1.08 -25.87 0.96
C GLY A 162 0.33 -26.46 0.93
N GLY A 163 0.54 -27.54 1.68
CA GLY A 163 1.82 -28.27 1.69
C GLY A 163 2.79 -27.80 2.78
N CYS A 164 4.05 -28.21 2.64
CA CYS A 164 5.10 -28.00 3.63
C CYS A 164 6.22 -27.09 3.13
N VAL A 165 6.90 -26.41 4.04
CA VAL A 165 8.04 -25.55 3.74
C VAL A 165 9.16 -26.41 3.18
N GLU A 166 9.57 -26.11 1.95
CA GLU A 166 10.72 -26.74 1.32
C GLU A 166 12.00 -25.99 1.65
N PRO A 167 13.19 -26.61 1.54
CA PRO A 167 14.47 -25.94 1.79
C PRO A 167 14.67 -24.65 0.98
N TRP A 168 14.13 -24.60 -0.24
CA TRP A 168 14.19 -23.42 -1.13
C TRP A 168 13.08 -22.40 -0.90
N ASP A 169 12.14 -22.63 0.03
CA ASP A 169 11.14 -21.63 0.42
C ASP A 169 11.69 -20.63 1.47
N VAL A 170 12.88 -20.91 2.03
CA VAL A 170 13.55 -20.05 3.02
C VAL A 170 13.92 -18.70 2.40
N ALA A 171 13.60 -17.61 3.11
CA ALA A 171 13.90 -16.25 2.68
C ALA A 171 14.03 -15.29 3.87
N PRO A 172 14.82 -14.21 3.75
CA PRO A 172 14.80 -13.09 4.70
C PRO A 172 13.39 -12.52 4.84
N GLY A 173 12.92 -12.33 6.06
CA GLY A 173 11.53 -11.91 6.32
C GLY A 173 10.47 -12.95 5.93
N GLY A 174 10.87 -14.14 5.50
CA GLY A 174 10.01 -15.24 5.09
C GLY A 174 10.13 -16.46 6.02
N HIS A 175 10.02 -17.66 5.46
CA HIS A 175 10.24 -18.90 6.20
C HIS A 175 11.68 -18.99 6.69
N ARG A 176 11.85 -19.49 7.91
CA ARG A 176 13.17 -19.78 8.49
C ARG A 176 13.58 -21.21 8.18
N VAL A 177 14.89 -21.46 8.18
CA VAL A 177 15.46 -22.80 7.99
C VAL A 177 14.83 -23.84 8.92
N GLU A 178 14.58 -23.47 10.18
CA GLU A 178 14.03 -24.38 11.18
C GLU A 178 12.59 -24.82 10.90
N ALA A 179 11.88 -24.10 10.02
CA ALA A 179 10.51 -24.43 9.66
C ALA A 179 10.40 -25.42 8.49
N THR A 180 11.52 -25.87 7.91
CA THR A 180 11.52 -26.84 6.81
C THR A 180 10.77 -28.12 7.23
N GLY A 181 9.84 -28.57 6.39
CA GLY A 181 8.95 -29.70 6.67
C GLY A 181 7.70 -29.36 7.50
N GLU A 182 7.63 -28.19 8.14
CA GLU A 182 6.39 -27.70 8.76
C GLU A 182 5.37 -27.32 7.67
N ARG A 183 4.08 -27.33 8.03
CA ARG A 183 3.04 -26.74 7.17
C ARG A 183 3.34 -25.27 6.87
N ARG A 184 3.30 -24.89 5.58
CA ARG A 184 3.66 -23.51 5.16
C ARG A 184 2.78 -22.46 5.82
N ASP A 185 1.47 -22.67 5.84
CA ASP A 185 0.54 -21.71 6.41
C ASP A 185 0.74 -21.51 7.92
N VAL A 186 1.09 -22.57 8.66
CA VAL A 186 1.43 -22.50 10.09
C VAL A 186 2.72 -21.71 10.30
N SER A 187 3.76 -22.00 9.52
CA SER A 187 5.03 -21.29 9.57
C SER A 187 4.86 -19.81 9.20
N ALA A 188 4.12 -19.50 8.13
CA ALA A 188 3.84 -18.14 7.69
C ALA A 188 3.05 -17.35 8.76
N ARG A 189 2.05 -17.93 9.40
CA ARG A 189 1.34 -17.31 10.53
C ARG A 189 2.26 -17.05 11.73
N ARG A 190 3.29 -17.88 11.95
CA ARG A 190 4.31 -17.64 12.98
C ARG A 190 5.15 -16.40 12.62
N VAL A 191 5.56 -16.28 11.36
CA VAL A 191 6.29 -15.11 10.83
C VAL A 191 5.46 -13.84 10.94
N VAL A 192 4.21 -13.84 10.47
CA VAL A 192 3.30 -12.69 10.57
C VAL A 192 3.16 -12.22 12.02
N ARG A 193 2.92 -13.15 12.95
CA ARG A 193 2.74 -12.82 14.38
C ARG A 193 4.01 -12.27 15.04
N SER A 194 5.19 -12.72 14.64
CA SER A 194 6.44 -12.17 15.19
C SER A 194 6.75 -10.79 14.63
N MET A 195 6.27 -10.49 13.42
CA MET A 195 6.50 -9.22 12.74
C MET A 195 5.50 -8.12 13.09
N ALA A 196 4.26 -8.46 13.48
CA ALA A 196 3.26 -7.46 13.85
C ALA A 196 3.72 -6.54 15.00
N PRO A 197 3.59 -5.19 14.90
CA PRO A 197 4.03 -4.23 15.92
C PRO A 197 3.19 -4.29 17.20
N ALA A 198 1.94 -4.72 17.07
CA ALA A 198 1.00 -4.93 18.16
C ALA A 198 0.09 -6.11 17.84
N ARG A 199 -0.57 -6.65 18.87
CA ARG A 199 -1.66 -7.60 18.65
C ARG A 199 -2.82 -6.87 17.93
N PRO A 200 -3.50 -7.52 16.98
CA PRO A 200 -4.71 -6.95 16.39
C PRO A 200 -5.73 -6.57 17.47
N PRO A 201 -6.51 -5.50 17.26
CA PRO A 201 -7.69 -5.23 18.08
C PRO A 201 -8.58 -6.47 18.07
N ARG A 202 -8.95 -6.97 19.25
CA ARG A 202 -9.97 -8.03 19.33
C ARG A 202 -11.35 -7.37 19.22
N PRO A 203 -12.32 -7.97 18.51
CA PRO A 203 -13.72 -7.61 18.65
C PRO A 203 -14.10 -7.65 20.14
N ASP A 204 -14.85 -6.65 20.60
CA ASP A 204 -15.26 -6.55 22.00
C ASP A 204 -16.34 -7.60 22.31
N ARG A 205 -15.92 -8.73 22.85
CA ARG A 205 -16.79 -9.85 23.28
C ARG A 205 -17.78 -9.49 24.39
N ARG A 206 -17.75 -8.27 24.94
CA ARG A 206 -18.71 -7.80 25.95
C ARG A 206 -19.96 -7.14 25.37
N ARG A 207 -20.04 -6.98 24.05
CA ARG A 207 -21.28 -6.51 23.40
C ARG A 207 -22.26 -7.69 23.32
N PRO A 208 -23.45 -7.61 23.95
CA PRO A 208 -24.44 -8.69 23.83
C PRO A 208 -24.85 -8.81 22.36
N ALA A 209 -24.73 -10.03 21.82
CA ALA A 209 -25.15 -10.35 20.47
C ALA A 209 -26.68 -10.15 20.35
N PRO A 210 -27.19 -9.56 19.25
CA PRO A 210 -28.61 -9.64 18.97
C PRO A 210 -28.97 -11.11 18.68
N GLU A 211 -29.97 -11.64 19.40
CA GLU A 211 -30.51 -12.99 19.20
C GLU A 211 -31.04 -13.15 17.77
N ARG A 212 -30.26 -13.76 16.86
CA ARG A 212 -30.79 -14.29 15.60
C ARG A 212 -30.14 -15.62 15.23
N LEU A 213 -31.01 -16.48 14.71
CA LEU A 213 -30.80 -17.88 14.33
C LEU A 213 -29.88 -18.00 13.11
N SER A 214 -28.91 -18.91 13.17
CA SER A 214 -28.31 -19.60 12.02
C SER A 214 -27.72 -18.72 10.89
N GLU A 215 -26.85 -17.78 11.24
CA GLU A 215 -25.95 -17.10 10.28
C GLU A 215 -24.48 -17.44 10.61
N PRO A 216 -23.57 -17.48 9.62
CA PRO A 216 -22.14 -17.74 9.86
C PRO A 216 -21.57 -16.72 10.86
N ASP A 217 -20.68 -17.19 11.74
CA ASP A 217 -20.09 -16.46 12.88
C ASP A 217 -19.97 -14.94 12.66
N PRO A 218 -20.60 -14.10 13.49
CA PRO A 218 -20.52 -12.65 13.34
C PRO A 218 -19.26 -12.12 14.04
N GLU A 219 -18.03 -12.33 13.52
CA GLU A 219 -16.84 -11.82 14.26
C GLU A 219 -15.53 -11.51 13.48
N GLU A 220 -15.47 -11.56 12.14
CA GLU A 220 -14.26 -11.16 11.38
C GLU A 220 -14.52 -10.00 10.40
N PRO A 221 -13.64 -8.95 10.38
CA PRO A 221 -13.77 -7.88 9.40
C PRO A 221 -13.68 -8.41 7.95
N PRO A 222 -14.40 -7.79 7.00
CA PRO A 222 -14.34 -8.18 5.60
C PRO A 222 -12.92 -8.00 5.05
N LEU A 223 -12.57 -8.82 4.05
CA LEU A 223 -11.28 -8.71 3.36
C LEU A 223 -11.22 -7.38 2.61
N SER A 224 -10.24 -6.55 2.96
CA SER A 224 -9.95 -5.29 2.27
C SER A 224 -9.14 -5.52 0.99
N LEU A 225 -8.29 -6.55 0.97
CA LEU A 225 -7.44 -6.90 -0.16
C LEU A 225 -7.05 -8.39 -0.10
N VAL A 226 -6.96 -9.04 -1.26
CA VAL A 226 -6.33 -10.36 -1.41
C VAL A 226 -5.10 -10.27 -2.30
N ILE A 227 -3.97 -10.78 -1.84
CA ILE A 227 -2.74 -10.86 -2.65
C ILE A 227 -2.51 -12.32 -3.07
N ILE A 228 -2.46 -12.54 -4.38
CA ILE A 228 -2.31 -13.86 -4.99
C ILE A 228 -0.85 -14.02 -5.40
N ALA A 229 -0.14 -14.85 -4.64
CA ALA A 229 1.29 -15.11 -4.78
C ALA A 229 1.60 -16.59 -4.98
N PRO A 230 1.16 -17.18 -6.12
CA PRO A 230 1.29 -18.61 -6.34
C PRO A 230 2.76 -19.01 -6.43
N ARG A 231 3.05 -20.25 -6.02
CA ARG A 231 4.40 -20.82 -6.11
C ARG A 231 4.77 -21.27 -7.52
N ASP A 232 3.76 -21.60 -8.32
CA ASP A 232 3.93 -21.91 -9.72
C ASP A 232 4.03 -20.61 -10.52
N GLY A 233 5.18 -20.40 -11.18
CA GLY A 233 5.41 -19.23 -12.02
C GLY A 233 4.42 -19.13 -13.18
N LEU A 234 3.91 -20.26 -13.69
CA LEU A 234 2.90 -20.23 -14.74
C LEU A 234 1.61 -19.56 -14.26
N ALA A 235 1.21 -19.80 -13.02
CA ALA A 235 0.03 -19.17 -12.41
C ALA A 235 0.22 -17.66 -12.13
N VAL A 236 1.46 -17.16 -12.09
CA VAL A 236 1.76 -15.72 -12.07
C VAL A 236 1.67 -15.14 -13.48
N HIS A 237 2.21 -15.86 -14.45
CA HIS A 237 2.28 -15.42 -15.84
C HIS A 237 0.90 -15.39 -16.49
N SER A 238 0.13 -16.47 -16.31
CA SER A 238 -1.22 -16.67 -16.84
C SER A 238 -2.11 -17.25 -15.72
N PRO A 239 -2.64 -16.39 -14.82
CA PRO A 239 -3.49 -16.85 -13.73
C PRO A 239 -4.76 -17.51 -14.25
N ASP A 240 -5.15 -18.62 -13.62
CA ASP A 240 -6.42 -19.29 -13.90
C ASP A 240 -7.59 -18.44 -13.34
N PRO A 241 -8.50 -17.93 -14.18
CA PRO A 241 -9.63 -17.13 -13.74
C PRO A 241 -10.51 -17.82 -12.69
N ALA A 242 -10.60 -19.16 -12.70
CA ALA A 242 -11.42 -19.91 -11.75
C ALA A 242 -10.91 -19.79 -10.31
N THR A 243 -9.62 -19.48 -10.11
CA THR A 243 -9.01 -19.37 -8.77
C THR A 243 -9.41 -18.12 -8.00
N VAL A 244 -10.08 -17.18 -8.68
CA VAL A 244 -10.50 -15.87 -8.15
C VAL A 244 -11.95 -15.53 -8.48
N GLU A 245 -12.73 -16.49 -8.98
CA GLU A 245 -14.14 -16.30 -9.29
C GLU A 245 -14.90 -15.79 -8.06
N ASP A 246 -14.62 -16.37 -6.89
CA ASP A 246 -15.16 -15.94 -5.60
C ASP A 246 -14.88 -14.46 -5.29
N LEU A 247 -13.68 -13.98 -5.63
CA LEU A 247 -13.28 -12.59 -5.40
C LEU A 247 -13.95 -11.62 -6.37
N LEU A 248 -14.15 -12.05 -7.62
CA LEU A 248 -14.85 -11.25 -8.62
C LEU A 248 -16.34 -11.12 -8.27
N GLU A 249 -17.01 -12.21 -7.90
CA GLU A 249 -18.42 -12.22 -7.52
C GLU A 249 -18.70 -11.39 -6.26
N THR A 250 -17.78 -11.44 -5.28
CA THR A 250 -17.93 -10.70 -4.01
C THR A 250 -17.35 -9.29 -4.04
N GLY A 251 -16.81 -8.85 -5.18
CA GLY A 251 -16.25 -7.51 -5.33
C GLY A 251 -14.97 -7.24 -4.53
N ILE A 252 -14.22 -8.29 -4.16
CA ILE A 252 -13.00 -8.17 -3.36
C ILE A 252 -11.81 -7.78 -4.24
N PRO A 253 -11.16 -6.62 -3.97
CA PRO A 253 -9.94 -6.22 -4.66
C PRO A 253 -8.83 -7.25 -4.49
N HIS A 254 -8.09 -7.53 -5.57
CA HIS A 254 -6.99 -8.49 -5.49
C HIS A 254 -5.79 -8.14 -6.37
N LEU A 255 -4.60 -8.41 -5.86
CA LEU A 255 -3.32 -8.10 -6.48
C LEU A 255 -2.54 -9.40 -6.76
N TYR A 256 -2.05 -9.56 -7.98
CA TYR A 256 -1.14 -10.66 -8.31
C TYR A 256 0.31 -10.28 -8.04
N ALA A 257 1.12 -11.21 -7.57
CA ALA A 257 2.56 -11.01 -7.43
C ALA A 257 3.30 -12.34 -7.55
N GLY A 258 4.46 -12.35 -8.19
CA GLY A 258 5.29 -13.55 -8.20
C GLY A 258 6.44 -13.50 -9.17
N VAL A 259 7.09 -14.64 -9.35
CA VAL A 259 8.20 -14.80 -10.27
C VAL A 259 7.88 -15.96 -11.20
N VAL A 260 8.11 -15.74 -12.49
CA VAL A 260 8.06 -16.77 -13.52
C VAL A 260 9.41 -16.79 -14.23
N GLU A 261 10.05 -17.95 -14.27
CA GLU A 261 11.41 -18.09 -14.79
C GLU A 261 12.38 -17.10 -14.10
N ALA A 262 12.85 -16.08 -14.83
CA ALA A 262 13.69 -15.00 -14.33
C ALA A 262 13.00 -13.62 -14.39
N THR A 263 11.67 -13.60 -14.43
CA THR A 263 10.86 -12.38 -14.57
C THR A 263 9.97 -12.20 -13.34
N GLY A 264 10.12 -11.07 -12.66
CA GLY A 264 9.25 -10.64 -11.57
C GLY A 264 8.01 -9.94 -12.12
N VAL A 265 6.88 -10.17 -11.46
CA VAL A 265 5.57 -9.60 -11.82
C VAL A 265 4.89 -9.06 -10.58
N VAL A 266 4.39 -7.82 -10.63
CA VAL A 266 3.46 -7.24 -9.65
C VAL A 266 2.28 -6.65 -10.40
N GLY A 267 1.08 -7.11 -10.11
CA GLY A 267 -0.15 -6.70 -10.77
C GLY A 267 -0.71 -7.73 -11.77
N PRO A 268 -1.91 -7.44 -12.31
CA PRO A 268 -2.67 -6.22 -12.04
C PRO A 268 -3.25 -6.23 -10.62
N LEU A 269 -3.41 -5.05 -10.03
CA LEU A 269 -4.41 -4.84 -9.00
C LEU A 269 -5.76 -4.78 -9.71
N VAL A 270 -6.57 -5.80 -9.46
CA VAL A 270 -7.91 -5.96 -10.01
C VAL A 270 -8.90 -5.34 -9.05
N LEU A 271 -9.66 -4.37 -9.56
CA LEU A 271 -10.87 -3.85 -8.94
C LEU A 271 -12.04 -4.49 -9.72
N PRO A 272 -12.76 -5.47 -9.14
CA PRO A 272 -13.85 -6.15 -9.84
C PRO A 272 -14.85 -5.14 -10.45
N GLY A 273 -15.16 -5.30 -11.73
CA GLY A 273 -16.00 -4.34 -12.48
C GLY A 273 -15.31 -3.04 -12.92
N GLY A 274 -14.12 -2.71 -12.40
CA GLY A 274 -13.42 -1.46 -12.70
C GLY A 274 -12.14 -1.62 -13.53
N THR A 275 -11.38 -2.70 -13.36
CA THR A 275 -10.12 -2.93 -14.10
C THR A 275 -10.06 -4.31 -14.74
N GLY A 276 -9.15 -4.49 -15.71
CA GLY A 276 -8.97 -5.78 -16.39
C GLY A 276 -8.54 -6.89 -15.43
N CYS A 277 -9.27 -8.01 -15.46
CA CYS A 277 -9.02 -9.18 -14.60
C CYS A 277 -8.13 -10.23 -15.29
N ALA A 278 -7.86 -11.36 -14.60
CA ALA A 278 -7.12 -12.49 -15.17
C ALA A 278 -7.77 -13.05 -16.45
N HIS A 279 -9.10 -13.07 -16.52
CA HIS A 279 -9.82 -13.51 -17.72
C HIS A 279 -9.65 -12.53 -18.89
N CYS A 280 -9.65 -11.21 -18.62
CA CYS A 280 -9.34 -10.20 -19.64
C CYS A 280 -7.92 -10.39 -20.20
N LEU A 281 -6.95 -10.67 -19.33
CA LEU A 281 -5.57 -10.96 -19.73
C LEU A 281 -5.50 -12.21 -20.62
N LEU A 282 -6.21 -13.28 -20.25
CA LEU A 282 -6.26 -14.53 -21.01
C LEU A 282 -6.87 -14.32 -22.41
N LEU A 283 -8.04 -13.67 -22.48
CA LEU A 283 -8.73 -13.37 -23.74
C LEU A 283 -7.85 -12.48 -24.62
N GLY A 284 -7.31 -11.38 -24.09
CA GLY A 284 -6.45 -10.49 -24.86
C GLY A 284 -5.15 -11.16 -25.35
N ARG A 285 -4.62 -12.17 -24.66
CA ARG A 285 -3.51 -12.99 -25.20
C ARG A 285 -3.96 -13.96 -26.28
N THR A 286 -5.13 -14.57 -26.12
CA THR A 286 -5.73 -15.47 -27.10
C THR A 286 -6.07 -14.75 -28.41
N ASP A 287 -6.53 -13.50 -28.33
CA ASP A 287 -6.77 -12.65 -29.50
C ASP A 287 -5.48 -12.34 -30.26
N ARG A 288 -4.37 -12.10 -29.53
CA ARG A 288 -3.05 -11.84 -30.13
C ARG A 288 -2.40 -13.09 -30.70
N ASP A 289 -2.63 -14.24 -30.07
CA ASP A 289 -2.12 -15.54 -30.46
C ASP A 289 -3.20 -16.62 -30.26
N PRO A 290 -3.92 -17.02 -31.33
CA PRO A 290 -4.94 -18.05 -31.25
C PRO A 290 -4.43 -19.42 -30.78
N THR A 291 -3.11 -19.66 -30.81
CA THR A 291 -2.50 -20.90 -30.32
C THR A 291 -2.18 -20.85 -28.82
N TRP A 292 -2.33 -19.69 -28.18
CA TRP A 292 -2.03 -19.46 -26.78
C TRP A 292 -2.66 -20.48 -25.82
N PRO A 293 -3.97 -20.83 -25.92
CA PRO A 293 -4.57 -21.82 -25.03
C PRO A 293 -3.91 -23.21 -25.14
N ARG A 294 -3.44 -23.58 -26.33
CA ARG A 294 -2.73 -24.85 -26.56
C ARG A 294 -1.34 -24.84 -25.92
N LEU A 295 -0.64 -23.70 -25.91
CA LEU A 295 0.64 -23.56 -25.22
C LEU A 295 0.46 -23.64 -23.70
N LEU A 296 -0.54 -22.94 -23.16
CA LEU A 296 -0.88 -23.02 -21.73
C LEU A 296 -1.16 -24.46 -21.30
N ALA A 297 -1.97 -25.20 -22.06
CA ALA A 297 -2.27 -26.59 -21.75
C ALA A 297 -1.00 -27.48 -21.73
N GLN A 298 -0.05 -27.23 -22.64
CA GLN A 298 1.23 -27.95 -22.67
C GLN A 298 2.10 -27.62 -21.46
N TRP A 299 2.24 -26.34 -21.11
CA TRP A 299 3.04 -25.93 -19.95
C TRP A 299 2.44 -26.43 -18.63
N SER A 300 1.11 -26.37 -18.47
CA SER A 300 0.42 -26.89 -17.29
C SER A 300 0.52 -28.42 -17.14
N SER A 301 0.59 -29.15 -18.26
CA SER A 301 0.68 -30.62 -18.26
C SER A 301 2.13 -31.13 -18.19
N GLY A 302 3.12 -30.23 -18.29
CA GLY A 302 4.53 -30.58 -18.24
C GLY A 302 4.98 -31.07 -16.86
N PRO A 303 6.19 -31.65 -16.75
CA PRO A 303 6.75 -32.13 -15.47
C PRO A 303 7.08 -31.02 -14.44
N ALA A 304 6.58 -29.80 -14.64
CA ALA A 304 6.88 -28.59 -13.86
C ALA A 304 6.59 -28.75 -12.37
N GLY A 305 5.59 -29.54 -11.98
CA GLY A 305 5.26 -29.81 -10.57
C GLY A 305 6.34 -30.57 -9.78
N ARG A 306 7.32 -31.18 -10.45
CA ARG A 306 8.44 -31.93 -9.82
C ARG A 306 9.78 -31.21 -9.90
N GLN A 307 9.85 -30.05 -10.56
CA GLN A 307 11.09 -29.29 -10.74
C GLN A 307 11.13 -28.07 -9.83
N VAL A 308 12.34 -27.74 -9.34
CA VAL A 308 12.56 -26.51 -8.59
C VAL A 308 12.37 -25.33 -9.54
N GLN A 309 11.37 -24.49 -9.25
CA GLN A 309 11.06 -23.31 -10.06
C GLN A 309 12.18 -22.27 -9.94
N ALA A 310 12.56 -21.69 -11.07
CA ALA A 310 13.44 -20.53 -11.09
C ALA A 310 12.70 -19.37 -10.40
N CYS A 311 13.30 -18.90 -9.32
CA CYS A 311 12.81 -17.81 -8.51
C CYS A 311 14.05 -17.33 -7.77
N ASP A 312 14.73 -16.32 -8.29
CA ASP A 312 15.92 -15.79 -7.60
C ASP A 312 15.50 -15.10 -6.29
N LEU A 313 16.33 -15.18 -5.25
CA LEU A 313 15.97 -14.62 -3.94
C LEU A 313 15.92 -13.08 -3.98
N GLY A 314 16.85 -12.44 -4.70
CA GLY A 314 16.86 -10.99 -4.88
C GLY A 314 15.63 -10.52 -5.64
N LEU A 315 15.32 -11.16 -6.77
CA LEU A 315 14.11 -10.88 -7.55
C LEU A 315 12.83 -11.12 -6.75
N ALA A 316 12.72 -12.24 -6.03
CA ALA A 316 11.56 -12.54 -5.19
C ALA A 316 11.35 -11.49 -4.10
N THR A 317 12.44 -11.01 -3.49
CA THR A 317 12.38 -9.95 -2.47
C THR A 317 11.96 -8.62 -3.07
N ALA A 318 12.47 -8.26 -4.26
CA ALA A 318 12.07 -7.06 -4.98
C ALA A 318 10.58 -7.06 -5.35
N VAL A 319 10.09 -8.19 -5.90
CA VAL A 319 8.66 -8.40 -6.19
C VAL A 319 7.82 -8.29 -4.91
N ALA A 320 8.24 -8.93 -3.82
CA ALA A 320 7.51 -8.88 -2.56
C ALA A 320 7.45 -7.47 -1.98
N GLY A 321 8.56 -6.72 -2.03
CA GLY A 321 8.62 -5.33 -1.59
C GLY A 321 7.70 -4.42 -2.41
N LEU A 322 7.74 -4.52 -3.74
CA LEU A 322 6.89 -3.72 -4.62
C LEU A 322 5.40 -4.08 -4.46
N ALA A 323 5.07 -5.37 -4.38
CA ALA A 323 3.70 -5.82 -4.16
C ALA A 323 3.15 -5.37 -2.80
N ALA A 324 3.95 -5.44 -1.74
CA ALA A 324 3.57 -4.93 -0.43
C ALA A 324 3.39 -3.42 -0.45
N ALA A 325 4.27 -2.66 -1.12
CA ALA A 325 4.13 -1.21 -1.27
C ALA A 325 2.81 -0.85 -2.00
N HIS A 326 2.52 -1.49 -3.14
CA HIS A 326 1.27 -1.29 -3.86
C HIS A 326 0.05 -1.68 -3.03
N GLY A 327 0.12 -2.78 -2.29
CA GLY A 327 -0.93 -3.19 -1.36
C GLY A 327 -1.17 -2.15 -0.25
N LEU A 328 -0.12 -1.57 0.33
CA LEU A 328 -0.23 -0.53 1.34
C LEU A 328 -0.80 0.77 0.78
N THR A 329 -0.38 1.19 -0.42
CA THR A 329 -0.97 2.34 -1.14
C THR A 329 -2.48 2.15 -1.30
N PHE A 330 -2.92 0.95 -1.73
CA PHE A 330 -4.33 0.62 -1.84
C PHE A 330 -5.08 0.68 -0.51
N LEU A 331 -4.50 0.10 0.54
CA LEU A 331 -5.10 0.13 1.89
C LEU A 331 -5.15 1.54 2.49
N ASP A 332 -4.30 2.46 2.03
CA ASP A 332 -4.31 3.86 2.42
C ASP A 332 -5.35 4.70 1.67
N GLY A 333 -6.12 4.09 0.76
CA GLY A 333 -7.17 4.75 -0.02
C GLY A 333 -6.71 5.29 -1.37
N GLU A 334 -5.48 5.02 -1.78
CA GLU A 334 -4.90 5.49 -3.04
C GLU A 334 -4.80 4.36 -4.07
N LEU A 335 -4.80 4.67 -5.37
CA LEU A 335 -4.64 3.66 -6.40
C LEU A 335 -3.16 3.51 -6.79
N PRO A 336 -2.51 2.36 -6.55
CA PRO A 336 -1.13 2.15 -6.99
C PRO A 336 -1.07 2.06 -8.53
N SER A 337 0.12 2.26 -9.07
CA SER A 337 0.38 2.16 -10.52
C SER A 337 0.16 0.76 -11.11
N SER A 338 -0.05 -0.27 -10.30
CA SER A 338 -0.50 -1.59 -10.76
C SER A 338 -2.02 -1.70 -10.94
N THR A 339 -2.81 -0.66 -10.65
CA THR A 339 -4.26 -0.65 -10.87
C THR A 339 -4.55 -0.83 -12.36
N GLY A 340 -5.06 -2.01 -12.74
CA GLY A 340 -5.24 -2.38 -14.15
C GLY A 340 -3.95 -2.55 -14.96
N ALA A 341 -2.78 -2.70 -14.32
CA ALA A 341 -1.50 -2.86 -15.01
C ALA A 341 -0.54 -3.85 -14.32
N ARG A 342 0.23 -4.59 -15.11
CA ARG A 342 1.29 -5.51 -14.65
C ARG A 342 2.64 -4.82 -14.72
N TRP A 343 3.27 -4.64 -13.58
CA TRP A 343 4.67 -4.28 -13.48
C TRP A 343 5.51 -5.54 -13.68
N GLU A 344 6.42 -5.51 -14.65
CA GLU A 344 7.28 -6.64 -15.00
C GLU A 344 8.75 -6.19 -15.03
N ALA A 345 9.64 -7.05 -14.53
CA ALA A 345 11.08 -6.84 -14.59
C ALA A 345 11.82 -8.17 -14.80
N ALA A 346 12.63 -8.25 -15.85
CA ALA A 346 13.42 -9.44 -16.16
C ALA A 346 14.84 -9.32 -15.61
N ALA A 347 15.35 -10.38 -14.98
CA ALA A 347 16.75 -10.47 -14.60
C ALA A 347 17.65 -10.66 -15.84
N PRO A 348 18.90 -10.17 -15.81
CA PRO A 348 19.57 -9.51 -14.69
C PRO A 348 19.34 -8.00 -14.61
N GLY A 349 18.70 -7.37 -15.61
CA GLY A 349 18.55 -5.91 -15.68
C GLY A 349 17.63 -5.33 -14.62
N LEU A 350 16.53 -6.03 -14.31
CA LEU A 350 15.52 -5.61 -13.33
C LEU A 350 14.89 -4.23 -13.62
N ASP A 351 14.85 -3.85 -14.89
CA ASP A 351 14.13 -2.67 -15.36
C ASP A 351 12.62 -2.93 -15.27
N TRP A 352 11.95 -2.15 -14.42
CA TRP A 352 10.52 -2.31 -14.17
C TRP A 352 9.68 -1.54 -15.19
N HIS A 353 8.75 -2.24 -15.84
CA HIS A 353 7.85 -1.66 -16.82
C HIS A 353 6.39 -1.98 -16.50
N ALA A 354 5.53 -0.99 -16.57
CA ALA A 354 4.09 -1.18 -16.49
C ALA A 354 3.53 -1.63 -17.85
N ARG A 355 2.76 -2.72 -17.86
CA ARG A 355 2.01 -3.25 -19.00
C ARG A 355 0.52 -3.23 -18.69
N PRO A 356 -0.27 -2.37 -19.34
CA PRO A 356 -1.71 -2.31 -19.11
C PRO A 356 -2.40 -3.67 -19.37
N VAL A 357 -3.39 -3.99 -18.53
CA VAL A 357 -4.32 -5.09 -18.72
C VAL A 357 -5.68 -4.49 -19.03
N TRP A 358 -5.97 -4.39 -20.32
CA TRP A 358 -7.21 -3.80 -20.80
C TRP A 358 -8.41 -4.71 -20.50
N PRO A 359 -9.55 -4.15 -20.06
CA PRO A 359 -10.81 -4.87 -20.05
C PRO A 359 -11.11 -5.44 -21.43
N HIS A 360 -11.50 -6.71 -21.48
CA HIS A 360 -11.83 -7.39 -22.73
C HIS A 360 -13.34 -7.39 -22.96
N PRO A 361 -13.86 -7.01 -24.14
CA PRO A 361 -15.30 -6.95 -24.41
C PRO A 361 -16.06 -8.27 -24.21
N GLN A 362 -15.41 -9.41 -24.42
CA GLN A 362 -16.01 -10.74 -24.18
C GLN A 362 -15.88 -11.24 -22.74
N CYS A 363 -15.22 -10.48 -21.87
CA CYS A 363 -15.04 -10.89 -20.48
C CYS A 363 -16.28 -10.52 -19.65
N PRO A 364 -16.87 -11.45 -18.88
CA PRO A 364 -18.06 -11.20 -18.08
C PRO A 364 -17.77 -10.38 -16.81
N CYS A 365 -16.56 -9.87 -16.60
CA CYS A 365 -16.17 -9.21 -15.35
C CYS A 365 -16.69 -7.76 -15.20
N GLY A 366 -17.50 -7.26 -16.13
CA GLY A 366 -18.11 -5.92 -16.10
C GLY A 366 -17.18 -4.74 -16.43
N ALA A 367 -15.85 -4.93 -16.39
CA ALA A 367 -14.89 -3.84 -16.60
C ALA A 367 -14.91 -3.21 -18.00
N GLY A 368 -15.43 -3.93 -19.00
CA GLY A 368 -15.59 -3.41 -20.37
C GLY A 368 -16.81 -2.52 -20.57
N GLU A 369 -17.76 -2.54 -19.64
CA GLU A 369 -19.03 -1.80 -19.74
C GLU A 369 -18.95 -0.40 -19.12
N GLY A 370 -17.99 -0.18 -18.22
CA GLY A 370 -17.79 1.08 -17.48
C GLY A 370 -17.20 2.25 -18.28
N GLY A 371 -16.85 2.04 -19.56
CA GLY A 371 -16.30 3.09 -20.44
C GLY A 371 -17.35 3.92 -21.18
N ASN A 372 -18.64 3.61 -21.05
CA ASN A 372 -19.71 4.22 -21.85
C ASN A 372 -20.59 5.21 -21.08
N GLY A 373 -20.03 5.90 -20.08
CA GLY A 373 -20.75 6.85 -19.23
C GLY A 373 -19.97 8.14 -18.98
N GLN A 374 -20.41 9.22 -19.65
CA GLN A 374 -20.08 10.64 -19.43
C GLN A 374 -18.70 11.12 -19.88
N GLU A 375 -18.53 11.29 -21.19
CA GLU A 375 -17.79 12.45 -21.71
C GLU A 375 -18.56 13.72 -21.28
N VAL A 376 -18.10 14.38 -20.23
CA VAL A 376 -18.41 15.80 -20.02
C VAL A 376 -17.51 16.54 -20.99
N SER A 377 -18.08 17.04 -22.09
CA SER A 377 -17.43 17.95 -23.00
C SER A 377 -17.02 19.22 -22.24
N VAL A 378 -15.74 19.33 -21.88
CA VAL A 378 -15.14 20.62 -21.54
C VAL A 378 -14.56 21.13 -22.85
N GLU A 379 -15.25 22.09 -23.45
CA GLU A 379 -14.67 22.93 -24.51
C GLU A 379 -13.51 23.72 -23.88
N GLU A 380 -12.28 23.31 -24.16
CA GLU A 380 -11.08 24.12 -23.90
C GLU A 380 -10.85 25.05 -25.09
N GLU A 381 -11.11 26.36 -24.91
CA GLU A 381 -10.55 27.39 -25.78
C GLU A 381 -9.03 27.51 -25.53
N PRO A 382 -8.20 27.63 -26.59
CA PRO A 382 -6.76 27.73 -26.44
C PRO A 382 -6.34 29.15 -26.05
N HIS A 383 -5.70 29.30 -24.88
CA HIS A 383 -4.94 30.50 -24.56
C HIS A 383 -3.49 30.36 -25.03
N ASP A 384 -3.14 31.18 -26.02
CA ASP A 384 -1.76 31.48 -26.41
C ASP A 384 -1.00 32.12 -25.24
N THR A 385 0.16 31.57 -24.89
CA THR A 385 1.15 32.29 -24.08
C THR A 385 2.45 32.43 -24.87
N MET A 386 2.69 33.65 -25.31
CA MET A 386 3.92 34.11 -25.94
C MET A 386 5.10 34.08 -24.96
N ALA A 387 6.27 33.77 -25.51
CA ALA A 387 7.58 33.92 -24.90
C ALA A 387 7.88 35.37 -24.51
N GLY A 388 8.63 35.53 -23.40
CA GLY A 388 9.23 36.77 -22.93
C GLY A 388 10.06 36.55 -21.69
#